data_AF-A0A836BH21-F1
#
_entry.id   AF-A0A836BH21-F1
#
_cell.length_a   1.000
_cell.length_b   1.000
_cell.length_c   1.000
_cell.angle_alpha   90.00
_cell.angle_beta   90.00
_cell.angle_gamma   90.00
#
_symmetry.space_group_name_H-M   'P 1'
#
loop_
_entity.id
_entity.type
_entity.pdbx_description
1 polymer ?
#
loop_
_entity_poly.entity_id
_entity_poly.type
_entity_poly.pdbx_seq_one_letter_code
_entity_poly.pdbx_strand_id
1 'polypeptide(L)'
;MIPELIKIGIMPAMPFKAGNIVVLSKSGTLLYEISDALSEGGFGQAITLGIGGDPINGTRLIDAFDMVKDIPDLAGMVIVGEIGGDAEEVLAQRIIDSNFKKPVVAYIAGRSAPKEKRMGHAGAIVYGNYGSAESKVLMFNKANIPVAKRPIEVPILLAGKLQQSGD
;
A
#
# COMPACT_ATOMS: atom_id res chain seq x y z
N MET A 1 -1.84 -11.85 6.14
CA MET A 1 -2.01 -12.05 7.59
C MET A 1 -3.34 -11.44 7.97
N ILE A 2 -4.16 -12.14 8.75
CA ILE A 2 -5.31 -11.56 9.46
C ILE A 2 -4.95 -11.68 10.94
N PRO A 3 -4.69 -10.58 11.66
CA PRO A 3 -4.26 -10.63 13.05
C PRO A 3 -5.19 -11.50 13.90
N GLU A 4 -4.62 -12.27 14.83
CA GLU A 4 -5.33 -13.19 15.73
C GLU A 4 -6.05 -14.39 15.07
N LEU A 5 -6.11 -14.44 13.73
CA LEU A 5 -6.81 -15.50 13.00
C LEU A 5 -5.87 -16.40 12.19
N ILE A 6 -5.12 -15.84 11.23
CA ILE A 6 -4.32 -16.65 10.31
C ILE A 6 -3.07 -15.93 9.78
N LYS A 7 -1.94 -16.65 9.83
CA LYS A 7 -0.67 -16.26 9.20
C LYS A 7 -0.29 -17.24 8.10
N ILE A 8 -0.01 -16.70 6.92
CA ILE A 8 0.59 -17.43 5.80
C ILE A 8 1.87 -16.70 5.41
N GLY A 9 3.01 -17.40 5.42
CA GLY A 9 4.33 -16.85 5.12
C GLY A 9 5.24 -16.69 6.35
N ILE A 10 6.35 -15.97 6.16
CA ILE A 10 7.47 -15.88 7.13
C ILE A 10 7.42 -14.64 8.04
N MET A 11 6.33 -13.88 8.00
CA MET A 11 6.21 -12.65 8.80
C MET A 11 6.34 -12.95 10.31
N PRO A 12 6.96 -12.06 11.09
CA PRO A 12 6.96 -12.18 12.54
C PRO A 12 5.53 -12.07 13.11
N ALA A 13 5.31 -12.58 14.33
CA ALA A 13 3.98 -12.55 14.95
C ALA A 13 3.60 -11.14 15.45
N MET A 14 4.58 -10.45 16.04
CA MET A 14 4.55 -9.00 16.26
C MET A 14 5.07 -8.34 14.97
N PRO A 15 4.50 -7.22 14.50
CA PRO A 15 3.81 -6.18 15.28
C PRO A 15 2.33 -5.97 14.91
N PHE A 16 1.66 -7.02 14.43
CA PHE A 16 0.28 -6.89 13.95
C PHE A 16 -0.72 -6.81 15.11
N LYS A 17 -1.70 -5.90 14.98
CA LYS A 17 -2.80 -5.73 15.94
C LYS A 17 -4.14 -5.83 15.19
N ALA A 18 -5.14 -6.51 15.74
CA ALA A 18 -6.46 -6.56 15.10
C ALA A 18 -7.09 -5.16 15.01
N GLY A 19 -7.72 -4.87 13.87
CA GLY A 19 -8.41 -3.61 13.62
C GLY A 19 -9.09 -3.59 12.26
N ASN A 20 -9.20 -2.40 11.67
CA ASN A 20 -10.04 -2.15 10.50
C ASN A 20 -9.31 -1.48 9.33
N ILE A 21 -7.97 -1.57 9.30
CA ILE A 21 -7.15 -1.04 8.20
C ILE A 21 -6.66 -2.19 7.30
N VAL A 22 -6.83 -2.07 5.99
CA VAL A 22 -6.19 -2.98 5.03
C VAL A 22 -4.78 -2.47 4.71
N VAL A 23 -3.80 -3.37 4.61
CA VAL A 23 -2.46 -3.06 4.09
C VAL A 23 -2.14 -3.93 2.89
N LEU A 24 -1.93 -3.32 1.72
CA LEU A 24 -1.48 -4.01 0.51
C LEU A 24 -0.02 -3.63 0.23
N SER A 25 0.86 -4.59 -0.02
CA SER A 25 2.29 -4.31 -0.23
C SER A 25 2.93 -5.17 -1.30
N LYS A 26 3.85 -4.58 -2.08
CA LYS A 26 4.78 -5.33 -2.92
C LYS A 26 5.96 -5.91 -2.11
N SER A 27 6.40 -5.20 -1.08
CA SER A 27 7.53 -5.60 -0.23
C SER A 27 7.05 -6.28 1.04
N GLY A 28 7.53 -7.50 1.30
CA GLY A 28 7.25 -8.22 2.53
C GLY A 28 7.83 -7.52 3.76
N THR A 29 9.00 -6.90 3.64
CA THR A 29 9.64 -6.18 4.74
C THR A 29 8.92 -4.90 5.10
N LEU A 30 8.60 -4.09 4.09
CA LEU A 30 7.86 -2.84 4.33
C LEU A 30 6.44 -3.11 4.82
N LEU A 31 5.86 -4.27 4.48
CA LEU A 31 4.53 -4.64 4.98
C LEU A 31 4.52 -4.72 6.51
N TYR A 32 5.48 -5.40 7.14
CA TYR A 32 5.52 -5.47 8.61
C TYR A 32 6.05 -4.18 9.25
N GLU A 33 6.95 -3.43 8.61
CA GLU A 33 7.39 -2.11 9.11
C GLU A 33 6.25 -1.09 9.13
N ILE A 34 5.44 -1.03 8.06
CA ILE A 34 4.26 -0.15 7.99
C ILE A 34 3.17 -0.62 8.93
N SER A 35 3.00 -1.95 9.08
CA SER A 35 2.04 -2.48 10.06
C SER A 35 2.45 -2.13 11.50
N ASP A 36 3.75 -2.11 11.81
CA ASP A 36 4.29 -1.65 13.09
C ASP A 36 3.96 -0.19 13.33
N ALA A 37 4.31 0.69 12.38
CA ALA A 37 4.03 2.12 12.47
C ALA A 37 2.54 2.41 12.61
N LEU A 38 1.67 1.64 11.95
CA LEU A 38 0.22 1.71 12.13
C LEU A 38 -0.19 1.31 13.55
N SER A 39 0.30 0.17 14.05
CA SER A 39 0.01 -0.33 15.39
C SER A 39 0.45 0.66 16.48
N GLU A 40 1.66 1.23 16.36
CA GLU A 40 2.16 2.29 17.24
C GLU A 40 1.31 3.57 17.14
N GLY A 41 0.82 3.89 15.94
CA GLY A 41 -0.12 4.98 15.68
C GLY A 41 -1.56 4.70 16.14
N GLY A 42 -1.83 3.56 16.78
CA GLY A 42 -3.15 3.18 17.30
C GLY A 42 -4.07 2.48 16.29
N PHE A 43 -3.59 2.19 15.08
CA PHE A 43 -4.36 1.54 14.02
C PHE A 43 -4.07 0.04 13.96
N GLY A 44 -5.11 -0.79 14.07
CA GLY A 44 -5.00 -2.23 13.82
C GLY A 44 -5.33 -2.60 12.38
N GLN A 45 -4.80 -3.72 11.92
CA GLN A 45 -5.02 -4.23 10.57
C GLN A 45 -6.20 -5.22 10.54
N ALA A 46 -7.09 -5.06 9.57
CA ALA A 46 -8.10 -6.06 9.22
C ALA A 46 -7.44 -7.22 8.47
N ILE A 47 -6.60 -6.88 7.50
CA ILE A 47 -5.84 -7.84 6.70
C ILE A 47 -4.62 -7.15 6.12
N THR A 48 -3.51 -7.87 6.06
CA THR A 48 -2.31 -7.45 5.34
C THR A 48 -1.98 -8.47 4.24
N LEU A 49 -1.74 -7.98 3.01
CA LEU A 49 -1.45 -8.80 1.84
C LEU A 49 -0.15 -8.34 1.18
N GLY A 50 0.84 -9.23 1.15
CA GLY A 50 2.07 -9.06 0.38
C GLY A 50 1.93 -9.74 -0.98
N ILE A 51 1.90 -8.98 -2.08
CA ILE A 51 1.76 -9.51 -3.44
C ILE A 51 3.09 -9.89 -4.09
N GLY A 52 4.21 -9.46 -3.49
CA GLY A 52 5.56 -9.65 -4.02
C GLY A 52 6.00 -8.56 -5.01
N GLY A 53 7.31 -8.38 -5.14
CA GLY A 53 7.94 -7.39 -6.03
C GLY A 53 8.37 -7.94 -7.40
N ASP A 54 8.07 -9.21 -7.67
CA ASP A 54 8.40 -9.86 -8.94
C ASP A 54 7.59 -9.25 -10.09
N PRO A 55 8.13 -9.26 -11.33
CA PRO A 55 7.44 -8.69 -12.50
C PRO A 55 6.19 -9.48 -12.91
N ILE A 56 6.09 -10.75 -12.51
CA ILE A 56 4.93 -11.61 -12.75
C ILE A 56 4.42 -12.07 -11.39
N ASN A 57 3.33 -11.46 -10.94
CA ASN A 57 2.66 -11.81 -9.69
C ASN A 57 1.53 -12.80 -9.95
N GLY A 58 1.35 -13.78 -9.05
CA GLY A 58 0.14 -14.62 -9.05
C GLY A 58 -1.13 -13.84 -8.68
N THR A 59 -0.98 -12.82 -7.83
CA THR A 59 -2.04 -11.87 -7.46
C THR A 59 -1.53 -10.47 -7.73
N ARG A 60 -2.16 -9.73 -8.65
CA ARG A 60 -1.76 -8.33 -8.92
C ARG A 60 -2.31 -7.41 -7.83
N LEU A 61 -1.78 -6.20 -7.76
CA LEU A 61 -2.21 -5.22 -6.76
C LEU A 61 -3.70 -4.87 -6.87
N ILE A 62 -4.23 -4.80 -8.11
CA ILE A 62 -5.67 -4.58 -8.33
C ILE A 62 -6.53 -5.77 -7.91
N ASP A 63 -6.03 -7.00 -8.08
CA ASP A 63 -6.76 -8.20 -7.67
C ASP A 63 -6.84 -8.22 -6.14
N ALA A 64 -5.73 -7.91 -5.46
CA ALA A 64 -5.68 -7.80 -4.01
C ALA A 64 -6.61 -6.70 -3.47
N PHE A 65 -6.71 -5.55 -4.15
CA PHE A 65 -7.66 -4.49 -3.83
C PHE A 65 -9.11 -4.97 -3.95
N ASP A 66 -9.47 -5.59 -5.08
CA ASP A 66 -10.82 -6.06 -5.34
C ASP A 66 -11.26 -7.15 -4.34
N MET A 67 -10.32 -7.96 -3.83
CA MET A 67 -10.60 -8.98 -2.80
C MET A 67 -10.95 -8.41 -1.42
N VAL A 68 -10.50 -7.20 -1.08
CA VAL A 68 -10.56 -6.68 0.31
C VAL A 68 -11.33 -5.37 0.48
N LYS A 69 -11.64 -4.67 -0.62
CA LYS A 69 -12.31 -3.36 -0.57
C LYS A 69 -13.69 -3.39 0.11
N ASP A 70 -14.36 -4.54 0.06
CA ASP A 70 -15.72 -4.73 0.58
C ASP A 70 -15.76 -5.45 1.95
N ILE A 71 -14.61 -5.58 2.63
CA ILE A 71 -14.56 -6.13 3.99
C ILE A 71 -15.46 -5.29 4.93
N PRO A 72 -16.31 -5.93 5.76
CA PRO A 72 -17.12 -5.23 6.77
C PRO A 72 -16.28 -4.36 7.69
N ASP A 73 -16.80 -3.21 8.09
CA ASP A 73 -16.17 -2.26 9.03
C ASP A 73 -14.80 -1.71 8.61
N LEU A 74 -14.33 -1.97 7.39
CA LEU A 74 -13.08 -1.41 6.86
C LEU A 74 -13.15 0.12 6.90
N ALA A 75 -12.24 0.73 7.67
CA ALA A 75 -12.16 2.18 7.85
C ALA A 75 -11.20 2.85 6.86
N GLY A 76 -10.15 2.15 6.42
CA GLY A 76 -9.20 2.70 5.48
C GLY A 76 -8.20 1.68 4.93
N MET A 77 -7.40 2.11 3.97
CA MET A 77 -6.43 1.27 3.28
C MET A 77 -5.08 1.96 3.17
N VAL A 78 -4.02 1.17 3.31
CA VAL A 78 -2.64 1.58 3.11
C VAL A 78 -2.06 0.79 1.94
N ILE A 79 -1.50 1.51 0.97
CA ILE A 79 -0.83 0.93 -0.18
C ILE A 79 0.68 1.14 -0.05
N VAL A 80 1.44 0.07 -0.03
CA VAL A 80 2.90 0.07 0.06
C VAL A 80 3.46 -0.39 -1.29
N GLY A 81 3.73 0.61 -2.14
CA GLY A 81 4.28 0.41 -3.47
C GLY A 81 5.80 0.51 -3.51
N GLU A 82 6.33 0.28 -4.70
CA GLU A 82 7.75 0.41 -5.03
C GLU A 82 7.89 0.96 -6.44
N ILE A 83 9.00 1.64 -6.72
CA ILE A 83 9.33 2.03 -8.10
C ILE A 83 9.38 0.83 -9.06
N GLY A 84 9.10 1.11 -10.32
CA GLY A 84 9.09 0.15 -11.43
C GLY A 84 7.76 -0.58 -11.63
N GLY A 85 7.51 -0.95 -12.88
CA GLY A 85 6.20 -1.42 -13.35
C GLY A 85 5.12 -0.33 -13.21
N ASP A 86 3.87 -0.68 -13.50
CA ASP A 86 2.72 0.24 -13.55
C ASP A 86 1.64 -0.10 -12.51
N ALA A 87 1.91 -1.06 -11.61
CA ALA A 87 0.91 -1.63 -10.70
C ALA A 87 0.20 -0.58 -9.83
N GLU A 88 0.95 0.40 -9.32
CA GLU A 88 0.44 1.49 -8.49
C GLU A 88 -0.42 2.47 -9.30
N GLU A 89 -0.03 2.80 -10.52
CA GLU A 89 -0.80 3.66 -11.43
C GLU A 89 -2.11 2.99 -11.85
N VAL A 90 -2.04 1.70 -12.19
CA VAL A 90 -3.22 0.88 -12.53
C VAL A 90 -4.14 0.74 -11.33
N LEU A 91 -3.60 0.55 -10.11
CA LEU A 91 -4.39 0.55 -8.89
C LEU A 91 -5.07 1.91 -8.65
N ALA A 92 -4.34 3.01 -8.80
CA ALA A 92 -4.89 4.35 -8.62
C ALA A 92 -6.09 4.58 -9.56
N GLN A 93 -5.97 4.17 -10.83
CA GLN A 93 -7.07 4.22 -11.79
C GLN A 93 -8.24 3.32 -11.35
N ARG A 94 -7.98 2.09 -10.90
CA ARG A 94 -9.02 1.18 -10.40
C ARG A 94 -9.78 1.73 -9.19
N ILE A 95 -9.10 2.44 -8.29
CA ILE A 95 -9.72 3.10 -7.13
C ILE A 95 -10.67 4.22 -7.59
N ILE A 96 -10.26 5.02 -8.58
CA ILE A 96 -11.10 6.05 -9.18
C ILE A 96 -12.34 5.42 -9.85
N ASP A 97 -12.13 4.42 -10.72
CA ASP A 97 -13.19 3.80 -11.51
C ASP A 97 -14.21 3.05 -10.65
N SER A 98 -13.77 2.47 -9.53
CA SER A 98 -14.63 1.80 -8.57
C SER A 98 -15.37 2.76 -7.63
N ASN A 99 -15.13 4.07 -7.74
CA ASN A 99 -15.69 5.10 -6.87
C ASN A 99 -15.48 4.79 -5.37
N PHE A 100 -14.33 4.20 -5.03
CA PHE A 100 -14.04 3.77 -3.67
C PHE A 100 -13.85 5.00 -2.75
N LYS A 101 -14.68 5.09 -1.70
CA LYS A 101 -14.79 6.29 -0.86
C LYS A 101 -13.98 6.25 0.42
N LYS A 102 -13.54 5.07 0.86
CA LYS A 102 -12.84 4.94 2.13
C LYS A 102 -11.45 5.59 2.03
N PRO A 103 -10.96 6.21 3.11
CA PRO A 103 -9.60 6.73 3.19
C PRO A 103 -8.54 5.76 2.68
N VAL A 104 -7.73 6.23 1.73
CA VAL A 104 -6.53 5.52 1.26
C VAL A 104 -5.32 6.42 1.42
N VAL A 105 -4.22 5.86 1.90
CA VAL A 105 -2.91 6.51 1.92
C VAL A 105 -1.88 5.57 1.31
N ALA A 106 -0.80 6.12 0.75
CA ALA A 106 0.23 5.32 0.11
C ALA A 106 1.64 5.65 0.61
N TYR A 107 2.55 4.71 0.45
CA TYR A 107 3.98 4.89 0.55
C TYR A 107 4.62 4.24 -0.68
N ILE A 108 5.63 4.88 -1.25
CA ILE A 108 6.38 4.34 -2.40
C ILE A 108 7.83 4.23 -1.98
N ALA A 109 8.35 3.00 -1.99
CA ALA A 109 9.76 2.73 -1.75
C ALA A 109 10.63 3.07 -2.98
N GLY A 110 11.90 3.37 -2.74
CA GLY A 110 12.88 3.61 -3.81
C GLY A 110 12.82 4.99 -4.45
N ARG A 111 12.18 5.99 -3.83
CA ARG A 111 12.07 7.37 -4.39
C ARG A 111 13.41 8.05 -4.65
N SER A 112 14.44 7.71 -3.88
CA SER A 112 15.80 8.26 -4.04
C SER A 112 16.65 7.46 -5.03
N ALA A 113 16.08 6.45 -5.70
CA ALA A 113 16.80 5.65 -6.66
C ALA A 113 17.20 6.48 -7.89
N PRO A 114 18.46 6.39 -8.35
CA PRO A 114 18.85 7.00 -9.61
C PRO A 114 18.09 6.36 -10.77
N LYS A 115 17.63 7.19 -11.73
CA LYS A 115 16.73 6.81 -12.84
C LYS A 115 17.27 5.67 -13.72
N GLU A 116 18.58 5.48 -13.75
CA GLU A 116 19.25 4.55 -14.67
C GLU A 116 19.63 3.21 -14.00
N LYS A 117 19.31 3.00 -12.72
CA LYS A 117 19.79 1.83 -11.97
C LYS A 117 18.65 0.85 -11.67
N ARG A 118 18.83 -0.39 -12.11
CA ARG A 118 17.98 -1.52 -11.74
C ARG A 118 18.13 -1.80 -10.24
N MET A 119 17.03 -1.77 -9.49
CA MET A 119 17.01 -2.12 -8.07
C MET A 119 16.79 -3.62 -7.87
N GLY A 120 17.05 -4.10 -6.64
CA GLY A 120 17.19 -5.53 -6.33
C GLY A 120 15.94 -6.39 -6.54
N HIS A 121 14.73 -5.80 -6.57
CA HIS A 121 13.53 -6.53 -6.98
C HIS A 121 13.44 -6.63 -8.50
N ALA A 122 13.20 -7.83 -9.01
CA ALA A 122 13.25 -8.14 -10.44
C ALA A 122 12.29 -7.27 -11.29
N GLY A 123 11.23 -6.69 -10.69
CA GLY A 123 10.24 -5.83 -11.33
C GLY A 123 10.52 -4.32 -11.31
N ALA A 124 11.63 -3.87 -10.74
CA ALA A 124 11.97 -2.44 -10.64
C ALA A 124 12.49 -1.85 -11.98
N ILE A 125 11.66 -1.88 -13.03
CA ILE A 125 11.95 -1.31 -14.36
C ILE A 125 11.03 -0.11 -14.61
N VAL A 126 11.61 1.04 -14.90
CA VAL A 126 10.90 2.27 -15.25
C VAL A 126 10.76 2.35 -16.77
N TYR A 127 9.53 2.45 -17.28
CA TYR A 127 9.23 2.51 -18.72
C TYR A 127 8.74 3.90 -19.11
N GLY A 128 9.61 4.72 -19.72
CA GLY A 128 9.24 6.04 -20.22
C GLY A 128 8.58 6.93 -19.14
N ASN A 129 7.26 7.12 -19.25
CA ASN A 129 6.46 7.97 -18.36
C ASN A 129 5.80 7.22 -17.19
N TYR A 130 5.97 5.90 -17.09
CA TYR A 130 5.37 5.06 -16.04
C TYR A 130 6.44 4.33 -15.23
N GLY A 131 6.13 4.03 -13.97
CA GLY A 131 6.99 3.30 -13.05
C GLY A 131 7.98 4.16 -12.28
N SER A 132 8.13 5.44 -12.61
CA SER A 132 8.92 6.36 -11.78
C SER A 132 8.17 6.69 -10.49
N ALA A 133 8.90 7.06 -9.43
CA ALA A 133 8.28 7.54 -8.19
C ALA A 133 7.35 8.73 -8.46
N GLU A 134 7.74 9.65 -9.35
CA GLU A 134 6.94 10.82 -9.70
C GLU A 134 5.64 10.44 -10.40
N SER A 135 5.69 9.51 -11.36
CA SER A 135 4.50 9.06 -12.10
C SER A 135 3.49 8.38 -11.18
N LYS A 136 3.96 7.53 -10.27
CA LYS A 136 3.14 6.87 -9.24
C LYS A 136 2.52 7.86 -8.27
N VAL A 137 3.30 8.81 -7.74
CA VAL A 137 2.79 9.88 -6.87
C VAL A 137 1.73 10.72 -7.59
N LEU A 138 1.96 11.07 -8.86
CA LEU A 138 1.00 11.83 -9.65
C LEU A 138 -0.33 11.08 -9.79
N MET A 139 -0.30 9.78 -10.10
CA MET A 139 -1.52 8.97 -10.23
C MET A 139 -2.25 8.78 -8.90
N PHE A 140 -1.53 8.54 -7.79
CA PHE A 140 -2.15 8.50 -6.47
C PHE A 140 -2.79 9.83 -6.08
N ASN A 141 -2.14 10.97 -6.35
CA ASN A 141 -2.72 12.28 -6.09
C ASN A 141 -4.00 12.52 -6.92
N LYS A 142 -4.06 12.06 -8.18
CA LYS A 142 -5.30 12.11 -8.99
C LYS A 142 -6.43 11.28 -8.37
N ALA A 143 -6.09 10.18 -7.69
CA ALA A 143 -7.03 9.35 -6.94
C ALA A 143 -7.34 9.90 -5.52
N ASN A 144 -6.88 11.11 -5.17
CA ASN A 144 -7.00 11.69 -3.83
C ASN A 144 -6.33 10.85 -2.72
N ILE A 145 -5.23 10.17 -3.08
CA ILE A 145 -4.43 9.32 -2.19
C ILE A 145 -3.11 10.05 -1.87
N PRO A 146 -2.94 10.60 -0.65
CA PRO A 146 -1.67 11.22 -0.28
C PRO A 146 -0.57 10.16 -0.14
N VAL A 147 0.65 10.52 -0.57
CA VAL A 147 1.82 9.64 -0.51
C VAL A 147 2.79 10.11 0.56
N ALA A 148 3.00 9.29 1.59
CA ALA A 148 3.98 9.49 2.64
C ALA A 148 5.41 9.61 2.07
N LYS A 149 6.23 10.47 2.66
CA LYS A 149 7.66 10.55 2.34
C LYS A 149 8.46 9.55 3.17
N ARG A 150 7.99 9.25 4.38
CA ARG A 150 8.63 8.30 5.32
C ARG A 150 7.59 7.32 5.89
N PRO A 151 7.97 6.07 6.21
CA PRO A 151 7.06 5.10 6.82
C PRO A 151 6.28 5.64 8.03
N ILE A 152 6.95 6.39 8.92
CA ILE A 152 6.36 6.98 10.13
C ILE A 152 5.25 8.02 9.84
N GLU A 153 5.18 8.56 8.63
CA GLU A 153 4.13 9.53 8.25
C GLU A 153 2.83 8.85 7.82
N VAL A 154 2.86 7.55 7.50
CA VAL A 154 1.68 6.80 7.06
C VAL A 154 0.53 6.84 8.08
N PRO A 155 0.72 6.53 9.37
CA PRO A 155 -0.36 6.63 10.35
C PRO A 155 -0.89 8.08 10.50
N ILE A 156 -0.02 9.09 10.39
CA ILE A 156 -0.40 10.51 10.50
C ILE A 156 -1.32 10.92 9.34
N LEU A 157 -0.94 10.56 8.10
CA LEU A 157 -1.76 10.84 6.92
C LEU A 157 -3.09 10.09 6.96
N LEU A 158 -3.08 8.84 7.44
CA LEU A 158 -4.29 8.04 7.57
C LEU A 158 -5.26 8.66 8.57
N ALA A 159 -4.76 9.07 9.75
CA ALA A 159 -5.54 9.78 10.75
C ALA A 159 -6.20 11.05 10.17
N GLY A 160 -5.43 11.85 9.43
CA GLY A 160 -5.96 13.06 8.78
C GLY A 160 -7.05 12.78 7.75
N LYS A 161 -6.92 11.72 6.94
CA LYS A 161 -7.95 11.32 5.97
C LYS A 161 -9.22 10.76 6.64
N LEU A 162 -9.05 10.02 7.74
CA LEU A 162 -10.18 9.49 8.52
C LEU A 162 -11.01 10.62 9.14
N GLN A 163 -10.36 11.65 9.69
CA GLN A 163 -11.06 12.81 10.24
C GLN A 163 -11.89 13.55 9.17
N GLN A 164 -11.32 13.77 7.98
CA GLN A 164 -12.02 14.44 6.86
C GLN A 164 -13.19 13.64 6.27
N SER A 165 -13.28 12.34 6.55
CA SER A 165 -14.33 11.47 6.02
C SER A 165 -15.47 11.23 7.01
N GLY A 166 -15.31 11.71 8.26
CA GLY A 166 -16.32 11.63 9.31
C GLY A 166 -17.24 12.86 9.40
N ASP A 167 -16.98 13.89 8.58
CA ASP A 167 -17.82 15.08 8.38
C ASP A 167 -18.69 14.92 7.12
#